data_AF-A0A6N6SZ73-F1
#
_entry.id   AF-A0A6N6SZ73-F1
#
_cell.length_a   1.000
_cell.length_b   1.000
_cell.length_c   1.000
_cell.angle_alpha   90.00
_cell.angle_beta   90.00
_cell.angle_gamma   90.00
#
_symmetry.space_group_name_H-M   'P 1'
#
loop_
_entity.id
_entity.type
_entity.pdbx_description
1 polymer ?
#
loop_
_entity_poly.entity_id
_entity_poly.type
_entity_poly.pdbx_seq_one_letter_code
_entity_poly.pdbx_strand_id
1 'polypeptide(L)'
;MRARNWSGHHEQWHVESRLDFWTALAAQGNPAAQEIVDYARQNGWSRAPQQEGAVGNGLEFLGMHRAMLELLAEAFPQHRHLLAGWTTPPQDPNAPDDIVPNGAPFELAKAEAVEIIEHQPATFNGEDEFGAFVETNLRPTASNPLARSPDPRTGIHNWLHNRWTDVESEVNLGDPTKNIFNARFWRLHGWIDTQWSRFRIATGLSDADAAYKALIDRHKDLMRHVHPHAHRPQTFSLERTGRRLAALQRFFADIPR
;
A
#
# COMPACT_ATOMS: atom_id res chain seq x y z
N MET A 1 17.35 -1.72 -3.60
CA MET A 1 16.01 -1.35 -4.12
C MET A 1 16.07 -0.84 -5.56
N ARG A 2 16.69 0.32 -5.86
CA ARG A 2 16.80 0.84 -7.25
C ARG A 2 17.35 -0.17 -8.25
N ALA A 3 18.49 -0.80 -7.93
CA ALA A 3 19.12 -1.82 -8.79
C ALA A 3 18.27 -3.09 -9.02
N ARG A 4 17.19 -3.29 -8.23
CA ARG A 4 16.27 -4.44 -8.35
C ARG A 4 14.90 -4.04 -8.93
N ASN A 5 14.73 -2.78 -9.36
CA ASN A 5 13.48 -2.23 -9.88
C ASN A 5 12.23 -2.44 -8.97
N TRP A 6 12.43 -2.51 -7.65
CA TRP A 6 11.32 -2.78 -6.73
C TRP A 6 10.25 -1.68 -6.73
N SER A 7 10.61 -0.43 -7.01
CA SER A 7 9.62 0.66 -7.13
C SER A 7 8.68 0.44 -8.32
N GLY A 8 9.20 -0.08 -9.44
CA GLY A 8 8.38 -0.41 -10.61
C GLY A 8 7.44 -1.57 -10.35
N HIS A 9 7.91 -2.62 -9.67
CA HIS A 9 7.05 -3.74 -9.25
C HIS A 9 5.97 -3.31 -8.26
N HIS A 10 6.34 -2.48 -7.29
CA HIS A 10 5.42 -1.94 -6.30
C HIS A 10 4.34 -1.07 -6.96
N GLU A 11 4.73 -0.16 -7.87
CA GLU A 11 3.78 0.62 -8.69
C GLU A 11 2.86 -0.30 -9.50
N GLN A 12 3.42 -1.30 -10.21
CA GLN A 12 2.65 -2.22 -11.03
C GLN A 12 1.60 -2.95 -10.20
N TRP A 13 1.99 -3.59 -9.08
CA TRP A 13 1.07 -4.33 -8.23
C TRP A 13 -0.12 -3.47 -7.79
N HIS A 14 0.17 -2.24 -7.38
CA HIS A 14 -0.84 -1.28 -6.95
C HIS A 14 -1.78 -0.83 -8.07
N VAL A 15 -1.27 -0.59 -9.28
CA VAL A 15 -2.09 -0.22 -10.43
C VAL A 15 -2.95 -1.39 -10.90
N GLU A 16 -2.38 -2.59 -11.01
CA GLU A 16 -3.09 -3.80 -11.45
C GLU A 16 -4.17 -4.23 -10.46
N SER A 17 -3.92 -4.07 -9.16
CA SER A 17 -4.88 -4.34 -8.08
C SER A 17 -6.02 -3.32 -8.04
N ARG A 18 -5.86 -2.12 -8.61
CA ARG A 18 -6.91 -1.08 -8.65
C ARG A 18 -7.44 -0.79 -10.05
N LEU A 19 -7.15 -1.62 -11.05
CA LEU A 19 -7.44 -1.29 -12.43
C LEU A 19 -8.94 -1.11 -12.70
N ASP A 20 -9.80 -1.86 -12.01
CA ASP A 20 -11.26 -1.70 -12.10
C ASP A 20 -11.72 -0.34 -11.54
N PHE A 21 -11.14 0.08 -10.42
CA PHE A 21 -11.40 1.39 -9.82
C PHE A 21 -10.99 2.54 -10.76
N TRP A 22 -9.78 2.46 -11.31
CA TRP A 22 -9.28 3.46 -12.26
C TRP A 22 -10.12 3.52 -13.53
N THR A 23 -10.49 2.37 -14.07
CA THR A 23 -11.34 2.30 -15.27
C THR A 23 -12.73 2.89 -15.01
N ALA A 24 -13.32 2.62 -13.85
CA ALA A 24 -14.62 3.18 -13.48
C ALA A 24 -14.57 4.72 -13.31
N LEU A 25 -13.53 5.26 -12.67
CA LEU A 25 -13.34 6.71 -12.57
C LEU A 25 -13.09 7.37 -13.94
N ALA A 26 -12.27 6.74 -14.79
CA ALA A 26 -12.01 7.22 -16.14
C ALA A 26 -13.30 7.28 -16.98
N ALA A 27 -14.16 6.26 -16.86
CA ALA A 27 -15.47 6.24 -17.51
C ALA A 27 -16.42 7.35 -17.00
N GLN A 28 -16.21 7.85 -15.77
CA GLN A 28 -16.91 9.02 -15.22
C GLN A 28 -16.28 10.37 -15.64
N GLY A 29 -15.28 10.35 -16.52
CA GLY A 29 -14.61 11.55 -17.03
C GLY A 29 -13.49 12.08 -16.14
N ASN A 30 -12.96 11.28 -15.20
CA ASN A 30 -11.81 11.69 -14.39
C ASN A 30 -10.51 11.61 -15.24
N PRO A 31 -9.86 12.76 -15.54
CA PRO A 31 -8.68 12.77 -16.42
C PRO A 31 -7.46 12.11 -15.79
N ALA A 32 -7.29 12.20 -14.47
CA ALA A 32 -6.19 11.57 -13.76
C ALA A 32 -6.30 10.03 -13.80
N ALA A 33 -7.52 9.51 -13.63
CA ALA A 33 -7.77 8.08 -13.76
C ALA A 33 -7.53 7.58 -15.20
N GLN A 34 -7.93 8.37 -16.20
CA GLN A 34 -7.65 8.07 -17.62
C GLN A 34 -6.14 7.95 -17.89
N GLU A 35 -5.33 8.86 -17.35
CA GLU A 35 -3.86 8.80 -17.46
C GLU A 35 -3.28 7.51 -16.86
N ILE A 36 -3.80 7.06 -15.71
CA ILE A 36 -3.37 5.81 -15.06
C ILE A 36 -3.74 4.60 -15.92
N VAL A 37 -4.97 4.55 -16.46
CA VAL A 37 -5.41 3.45 -17.35
C VAL A 37 -4.56 3.39 -18.62
N ASP A 38 -4.27 4.53 -19.24
CA ASP A 38 -3.44 4.57 -20.45
C ASP A 38 -1.98 4.19 -20.15
N TYR A 39 -1.46 4.58 -18.98
CA TYR A 39 -0.14 4.16 -18.53
C TYR A 39 -0.06 2.65 -18.29
N ALA A 40 -1.07 2.06 -17.62
CA ALA A 40 -1.15 0.60 -17.44
C ALA A 40 -1.14 -0.11 -18.80
N ARG A 41 -1.95 0.37 -19.76
CA ARG A 41 -2.00 -0.18 -21.13
C ARG A 41 -0.65 -0.07 -21.84
N GLN A 42 0.04 1.06 -21.73
CA GLN A 42 1.35 1.28 -22.36
C GLN A 42 2.45 0.36 -21.81
N ASN A 43 2.36 -0.02 -20.53
CA ASN A 43 3.30 -0.94 -19.89
C ASN A 43 2.89 -2.41 -20.01
N GLY A 44 1.78 -2.71 -20.70
CA GLY A 44 1.25 -4.07 -20.80
C GLY A 44 0.75 -4.64 -19.46
N TRP A 45 0.47 -3.77 -18.49
CA TRP A 45 -0.08 -4.16 -17.20
C TRP A 45 -1.54 -4.55 -17.34
N SER A 46 -1.96 -5.51 -16.53
CA SER A 46 -3.27 -6.14 -16.66
C SER A 46 -3.99 -6.21 -15.32
N ARG A 47 -5.31 -6.31 -15.38
CA ARG A 47 -6.16 -6.40 -14.19
C ARG A 47 -5.73 -7.61 -13.34
N ALA A 48 -5.39 -7.38 -12.06
CA ALA A 48 -5.12 -8.46 -11.12
C ALA A 48 -6.40 -9.30 -10.87
N PRO A 49 -6.29 -10.61 -10.58
CA PRO A 49 -7.47 -11.44 -10.33
C PRO A 49 -8.31 -10.90 -9.16
N GLN A 50 -7.66 -10.57 -8.04
CA GLN A 50 -8.25 -9.86 -6.91
C GLN A 50 -8.01 -8.36 -7.03
N GLN A 51 -9.06 -7.57 -6.90
CA GLN A 51 -8.98 -6.11 -6.91
C GLN A 51 -8.98 -5.57 -5.48
N GLU A 52 -8.46 -4.37 -5.29
CA GLU A 52 -8.30 -3.75 -3.98
C GLU A 52 -9.64 -3.66 -3.24
N GLY A 53 -9.66 -4.16 -2.00
CA GLY A 53 -10.84 -4.18 -1.15
C GLY A 53 -11.86 -5.27 -1.50
N ALA A 54 -11.64 -6.06 -2.56
CA ALA A 54 -12.42 -7.28 -2.81
C ALA A 54 -12.01 -8.40 -1.84
N VAL A 55 -12.89 -9.39 -1.66
CA VAL A 55 -12.59 -10.57 -0.83
C VAL A 55 -11.31 -11.26 -1.34
N GLY A 56 -10.39 -11.55 -0.42
CA GLY A 56 -9.08 -12.15 -0.65
C GLY A 56 -7.95 -11.14 -0.88
N ASN A 57 -8.25 -9.88 -1.23
CA ASN A 57 -7.21 -8.90 -1.52
C ASN A 57 -6.49 -8.38 -0.27
N GLY A 58 -7.15 -8.31 0.89
CA GLY A 58 -6.49 -7.89 2.13
C GLY A 58 -5.34 -8.82 2.49
N LEU A 59 -5.49 -10.12 2.21
CA LEU A 59 -4.41 -11.09 2.39
C LEU A 59 -3.27 -10.91 1.37
N GLU A 60 -3.58 -10.57 0.11
CA GLU A 60 -2.56 -10.23 -0.90
C GLU A 60 -1.78 -8.97 -0.52
N PHE A 61 -2.45 -7.95 0.03
CA PHE A 61 -1.81 -6.73 0.55
C PHE A 61 -0.82 -7.07 1.66
N LEU A 62 -1.23 -7.84 2.67
CA LEU A 62 -0.37 -8.25 3.77
C LEU A 62 0.81 -9.08 3.27
N GLY A 63 0.54 -10.06 2.40
CA GLY A 63 1.55 -10.96 1.85
C GLY A 63 2.60 -10.24 1.01
N MET A 64 2.18 -9.33 0.14
CA MET A 64 3.08 -8.56 -0.72
C MET A 64 4.05 -7.70 0.11
N HIS A 65 3.55 -6.97 1.10
CA HIS A 65 4.38 -6.10 1.93
C HIS A 65 5.31 -6.89 2.87
N ARG A 66 4.85 -8.01 3.45
CA ARG A 66 5.72 -8.91 4.22
C ARG A 66 6.83 -9.49 3.35
N ALA A 67 6.53 -9.90 2.12
CA ALA A 67 7.55 -10.38 1.18
C ALA A 67 8.62 -9.31 0.89
N MET A 68 8.23 -8.03 0.74
CA MET A 68 9.18 -6.92 0.59
C MET A 68 10.10 -6.77 1.81
N LEU A 69 9.53 -6.82 3.02
CA LEU A 69 10.29 -6.73 4.28
C LEU A 69 11.27 -7.91 4.41
N GLU A 70 10.82 -9.13 4.15
CA GLU A 70 11.67 -10.33 4.24
C GLU A 70 12.81 -10.29 3.22
N LEU A 71 12.57 -9.84 1.98
CA LEU A 71 13.63 -9.67 0.98
C LEU A 71 14.66 -8.62 1.38
N LEU A 72 14.26 -7.54 2.08
CA LEU A 72 15.23 -6.58 2.65
C LEU A 72 16.00 -7.20 3.79
N ALA A 73 15.32 -7.90 4.70
CA ALA A 73 15.94 -8.57 5.84
C ALA A 73 16.92 -9.68 5.43
N GLU A 74 16.68 -10.33 4.28
CA GLU A 74 17.59 -11.28 3.64
C GLU A 74 18.81 -10.57 3.02
N ALA A 75 18.58 -9.47 2.30
CA ALA A 75 19.66 -8.74 1.61
C ALA A 75 20.54 -7.90 2.54
N PHE A 76 19.99 -7.44 3.66
CA PHE A 76 20.63 -6.52 4.61
C PHE A 76 20.39 -6.97 6.06
N PRO A 77 20.84 -8.17 6.46
CA PRO A 77 20.51 -8.76 7.75
C PRO A 77 20.93 -7.90 8.96
N GLN A 78 22.03 -7.13 8.84
CA GLN A 78 22.49 -6.21 9.87
C GLN A 78 21.56 -5.01 10.11
N HIS A 79 20.68 -4.70 9.15
CA HIS A 79 19.74 -3.58 9.19
C HIS A 79 18.30 -4.00 9.50
N ARG A 80 18.07 -5.26 9.89
CA ARG A 80 16.73 -5.78 10.24
C ARG A 80 15.99 -4.92 11.27
N HIS A 81 16.71 -4.33 12.22
CA HIS A 81 16.12 -3.44 13.22
C HIS A 81 15.41 -2.21 12.62
N LEU A 82 15.81 -1.76 11.42
CA LEU A 82 15.15 -0.67 10.71
C LEU A 82 13.79 -1.07 10.09
N LEU A 83 13.53 -2.38 9.99
CA LEU A 83 12.31 -2.94 9.39
C LEU A 83 11.24 -3.30 10.43
N ALA A 84 11.55 -3.25 11.73
CA ALA A 84 10.58 -3.46 12.80
C ALA A 84 9.47 -2.41 12.79
N GLY A 85 9.78 -1.23 12.26
CA GLY A 85 8.88 -0.09 12.13
C GLY A 85 8.44 0.54 13.44
N TRP A 86 7.30 1.22 13.42
CA TRP A 86 6.78 1.87 14.62
C TRP A 86 6.18 0.85 15.60
N THR A 87 6.32 1.09 16.91
CA THR A 87 5.50 0.39 17.90
C THR A 87 4.02 0.79 17.75
N THR A 88 3.78 2.09 17.59
CA THR A 88 2.48 2.69 17.22
C THR A 88 2.74 3.89 16.31
N PRO A 89 1.89 4.18 15.30
CA PRO A 89 2.09 5.32 14.42
C PRO A 89 2.08 6.65 15.21
N PRO A 90 3.03 7.57 14.94
CA PRO A 90 3.11 8.82 15.68
C PRO A 90 1.90 9.70 15.40
N GLN A 91 1.20 10.07 16.48
CA GLN A 91 -0.01 10.89 16.39
C GLN A 91 0.27 12.40 16.50
N ASP A 92 1.32 12.79 17.23
CA ASP A 92 1.76 14.18 17.33
C ASP A 92 2.29 14.68 15.97
N PRO A 93 1.68 15.72 15.36
CA PRO A 93 2.17 16.28 14.10
C PRO A 93 3.58 16.86 14.18
N ASN A 94 4.09 17.14 15.38
CA ASN A 94 5.42 17.70 15.63
C ASN A 94 6.44 16.67 16.15
N ALA A 95 6.12 15.36 16.08
CA ALA A 95 7.04 14.31 16.47
C ALA A 95 8.39 14.48 15.73
N PRO A 96 9.55 14.59 16.41
CA PRO A 96 10.81 15.02 15.79
C PRO A 96 11.25 14.18 14.57
N ASP A 97 11.01 12.88 14.61
CA ASP A 97 11.37 11.96 13.53
C ASP A 97 10.27 11.80 12.46
N ASP A 98 9.07 12.30 12.72
CA ASP A 98 7.85 12.05 11.95
C ASP A 98 6.96 13.29 11.79
N ILE A 99 7.60 14.45 11.59
CA ILE A 99 6.93 15.73 11.36
C ILE A 99 5.99 15.63 10.15
N VAL A 100 4.74 16.08 10.35
CA VAL A 100 3.70 16.11 9.32
C VAL A 100 3.85 17.37 8.46
N PRO A 101 4.02 17.26 7.13
CA PRO A 101 3.98 18.42 6.24
C PRO A 101 2.64 19.15 6.43
N ASN A 102 2.68 20.42 6.87
CA ASN A 102 1.52 21.26 7.23
C ASN A 102 0.91 21.07 8.64
N GLY A 103 1.48 20.18 9.47
CA GLY A 103 1.10 20.07 10.89
C GLY A 103 -0.34 19.58 11.14
N ALA A 104 -0.95 18.88 10.17
CA ALA A 104 -2.34 18.42 10.29
C ALA A 104 -2.51 17.46 11.50
N PRO A 105 -3.56 17.64 12.32
CA PRO A 105 -3.80 16.77 13.48
C PRO A 105 -4.07 15.32 13.04
N PHE A 106 -3.92 14.37 13.95
CA PHE A 106 -4.30 12.98 13.70
C PHE A 106 -5.83 12.85 13.73
N GLU A 107 -6.41 12.19 12.73
CA GLU A 107 -7.87 12.04 12.66
C GLU A 107 -8.37 11.05 13.72
N LEU A 108 -9.46 11.42 14.41
CA LEU A 108 -10.01 10.60 15.51
C LEU A 108 -10.37 9.17 15.05
N ALA A 109 -11.05 9.02 13.91
CA ALA A 109 -11.40 7.70 13.39
C ALA A 109 -10.17 6.85 13.05
N LYS A 110 -9.04 7.48 12.69
CA LYS A 110 -7.79 6.77 12.45
C LYS A 110 -7.09 6.41 13.76
N ALA A 111 -7.20 7.25 14.79
CA ALA A 111 -6.71 6.90 16.13
C ALA A 111 -7.47 5.67 16.67
N GLU A 112 -8.80 5.64 16.50
CA GLU A 112 -9.62 4.47 16.84
C GLU A 112 -9.23 3.23 16.02
N ALA A 113 -8.86 3.39 14.74
CA ALA A 113 -8.38 2.29 13.93
C ALA A 113 -7.05 1.72 14.47
N VAL A 114 -6.12 2.56 14.92
CA VAL A 114 -4.88 2.10 15.61
C VAL A 114 -5.23 1.27 16.83
N GLU A 115 -6.14 1.76 17.69
CA GLU A 115 -6.56 1.04 18.90
C GLU A 115 -7.18 -0.34 18.59
N ILE A 116 -8.02 -0.42 17.56
CA ILE A 116 -8.62 -1.70 17.13
C ILE A 116 -7.53 -2.66 16.63
N ILE A 117 -6.62 -2.18 15.78
CA ILE A 117 -5.56 -2.99 15.19
C ILE A 117 -4.60 -3.52 16.27
N GLU A 118 -4.23 -2.69 17.25
CA GLU A 118 -3.23 -3.05 18.27
C GLU A 118 -3.80 -3.87 19.43
N HIS A 119 -5.09 -3.70 19.76
CA HIS A 119 -5.66 -4.22 21.00
C HIS A 119 -6.89 -5.12 20.80
N GLN A 120 -7.46 -5.18 19.60
CA GLN A 120 -8.69 -5.94 19.34
C GLN A 120 -8.55 -6.90 18.15
N PRO A 121 -7.53 -7.77 18.11
CA PRO A 121 -7.33 -8.69 16.98
C PRO A 121 -8.52 -9.64 16.79
N ALA A 122 -9.27 -9.97 17.85
CA ALA A 122 -10.45 -10.84 17.78
C ALA A 122 -11.66 -10.23 17.04
N THR A 123 -11.62 -8.94 16.68
CA THR A 123 -12.71 -8.26 15.97
C THR A 123 -12.80 -8.69 14.49
N PHE A 124 -11.71 -9.20 13.91
CA PHE A 124 -11.67 -9.57 12.49
C PHE A 124 -11.90 -11.06 12.28
N ASN A 125 -12.75 -11.41 11.31
CA ASN A 125 -13.02 -12.78 10.87
C ASN A 125 -11.97 -13.26 9.86
N GLY A 126 -10.71 -13.27 10.29
CA GLY A 126 -9.57 -13.76 9.52
C GLY A 126 -8.68 -12.65 8.93
N GLU A 127 -7.58 -13.09 8.34
CA GLU A 127 -6.48 -12.23 7.89
C GLU A 127 -6.87 -11.32 6.74
N ASP A 128 -7.76 -11.78 5.86
CA ASP A 128 -8.26 -10.98 4.75
C ASP A 128 -9.06 -9.76 5.22
N GLU A 129 -9.94 -9.95 6.21
CA GLU A 129 -10.71 -8.84 6.78
C GLU A 129 -9.81 -7.86 7.53
N PHE A 130 -8.84 -8.36 8.29
CA PHE A 130 -7.81 -7.53 8.93
C PHE A 130 -7.05 -6.70 7.89
N GLY A 131 -6.53 -7.34 6.83
CA GLY A 131 -5.79 -6.67 5.76
C GLY A 131 -6.63 -5.62 5.04
N ALA A 132 -7.88 -5.96 4.69
CA ALA A 132 -8.80 -5.04 4.02
C ALA A 132 -9.25 -3.89 4.92
N PHE A 133 -9.31 -4.07 6.24
CA PHE A 133 -9.55 -2.97 7.19
C PHE A 133 -8.36 -2.01 7.22
N VAL A 134 -7.13 -2.53 7.23
CA VAL A 134 -5.89 -1.74 7.29
C VAL A 134 -5.66 -0.98 5.98
N GLU A 135 -5.70 -1.68 4.84
CA GLU A 135 -5.27 -1.18 3.52
C GLU A 135 -6.14 -0.02 3.03
N THR A 136 -7.46 -0.23 2.99
CA THR A 136 -8.35 0.57 2.15
C THR A 136 -9.78 0.66 2.67
N ASN A 137 -10.50 1.71 2.27
CA ASN A 137 -11.95 1.79 2.45
C ASN A 137 -12.72 1.28 1.22
N LEU A 138 -12.06 0.85 0.14
CA LEU A 138 -12.73 0.26 -1.02
C LEU A 138 -13.40 -1.05 -0.66
N ARG A 139 -14.63 -1.27 -1.14
CA ARG A 139 -15.41 -2.52 -1.01
C ARG A 139 -16.14 -2.79 -2.33
N PRO A 140 -15.40 -2.98 -3.44
CA PRO A 140 -15.98 -3.08 -4.77
C PRO A 140 -16.97 -4.24 -4.85
N THR A 141 -18.04 -4.04 -5.62
CA THR A 141 -18.98 -5.10 -6.01
C THR A 141 -18.92 -5.29 -7.52
N ALA A 142 -19.49 -6.40 -8.01
CA ALA A 142 -19.55 -6.68 -9.44
C ALA A 142 -20.22 -5.56 -10.27
N SER A 143 -21.14 -4.80 -9.66
CA SER A 143 -21.84 -3.68 -10.31
C SER A 143 -21.28 -2.30 -9.93
N ASN A 144 -20.43 -2.21 -8.91
CA ASN A 144 -19.87 -0.95 -8.43
C ASN A 144 -18.41 -1.10 -7.98
N PRO A 145 -17.44 -0.94 -8.89
CA PRO A 145 -16.01 -0.93 -8.56
C PRO A 145 -15.57 0.20 -7.63
N LEU A 146 -16.41 1.22 -7.45
CA LEU A 146 -16.14 2.39 -6.62
C LEU A 146 -16.81 2.31 -5.24
N ALA A 147 -17.48 1.19 -4.92
CA ALA A 147 -18.13 1.01 -3.64
C ALA A 147 -17.12 1.13 -2.49
N ARG A 148 -17.55 1.73 -1.37
CA ARG A 148 -16.73 2.00 -0.19
C ARG A 148 -17.40 1.51 1.08
N SER A 149 -16.59 1.15 2.06
CA SER A 149 -17.01 0.94 3.43
C SER A 149 -17.56 2.26 4.01
N PRO A 150 -18.70 2.24 4.72
CA PRO A 150 -19.17 3.39 5.48
C PRO A 150 -18.38 3.61 6.78
N ASP A 151 -17.54 2.65 7.18
CA ASP A 151 -16.74 2.75 8.40
C ASP A 151 -15.51 3.66 8.18
N PRO A 152 -15.47 4.86 8.81
CA PRO A 152 -14.37 5.82 8.61
C PRO A 152 -13.04 5.34 9.18
N ARG A 153 -13.03 4.26 9.98
CA ARG A 153 -11.81 3.68 10.59
C ARG A 153 -11.01 2.86 9.57
N THR A 154 -11.64 2.38 8.50
CA THR A 154 -10.95 1.61 7.44
C THR A 154 -9.93 2.43 6.65
N GLY A 155 -8.93 1.78 6.07
CA GLY A 155 -7.96 2.42 5.17
C GLY A 155 -6.95 3.33 5.87
N ILE A 156 -6.51 2.97 7.07
CA ILE A 156 -5.47 3.72 7.79
C ILE A 156 -4.13 3.70 7.04
N HIS A 157 -3.80 2.63 6.31
CA HIS A 157 -2.61 2.56 5.46
C HIS A 157 -2.58 3.71 4.44
N ASN A 158 -3.62 3.81 3.60
CA ASN A 158 -3.73 4.86 2.59
C ASN A 158 -3.70 6.26 3.23
N TRP A 159 -4.33 6.41 4.40
CA TRP A 159 -4.34 7.68 5.13
C TRP A 159 -2.96 8.06 5.69
N LEU A 160 -2.19 7.12 6.24
CA LEU A 160 -0.85 7.36 6.75
C LEU A 160 0.13 7.72 5.61
N HIS A 161 -0.01 7.11 4.43
CA HIS A 161 0.73 7.55 3.24
C HIS A 161 0.47 9.03 2.90
N ASN A 162 -0.80 9.45 2.92
CA ASN A 162 -1.17 10.86 2.68
C ASN A 162 -0.66 11.80 3.76
N ARG A 163 -0.75 11.38 5.02
CA ARG A 163 -0.40 12.22 6.18
C ARG A 163 1.01 12.80 6.05
N TRP A 164 1.96 11.99 5.59
CA TRP A 164 3.35 12.42 5.40
C TRP A 164 3.74 12.63 3.93
N THR A 165 2.76 12.80 3.04
CA THR A 165 3.01 13.14 1.64
C THR A 165 3.57 14.56 1.55
N ASP A 166 4.72 14.68 0.91
CA ASP A 166 5.32 15.93 0.49
C ASP A 166 5.62 15.80 -1.00
N VAL A 167 4.90 16.60 -1.80
CA VAL A 167 4.88 16.51 -3.26
C VAL A 167 6.19 16.94 -3.89
N GLU A 168 6.93 17.80 -3.20
CA GLU A 168 8.25 18.29 -3.62
C GLU A 168 9.37 17.35 -3.20
N SER A 169 9.07 16.33 -2.36
CA SER A 169 10.07 15.38 -1.89
C SER A 169 10.46 14.36 -2.97
N GLU A 170 11.76 14.12 -3.12
CA GLU A 170 12.29 13.03 -3.96
C GLU A 170 11.90 11.63 -3.46
N VAL A 171 11.50 11.54 -2.19
CA VAL A 171 11.02 10.32 -1.54
C VAL A 171 9.56 10.48 -1.10
N ASN A 172 8.74 11.13 -1.93
CA ASN A 172 7.32 11.36 -1.66
C ASN A 172 6.59 10.07 -1.26
N LEU A 173 5.99 10.05 -0.06
CA LEU A 173 5.32 8.88 0.51
C LEU A 173 4.01 8.52 -0.22
N GLY A 174 3.35 9.50 -0.84
CA GLY A 174 2.10 9.29 -1.60
C GLY A 174 2.31 8.79 -3.02
N ASP A 175 3.57 8.63 -3.48
CA ASP A 175 3.90 8.18 -4.83
C ASP A 175 4.51 6.76 -4.77
N PRO A 176 3.80 5.71 -5.24
CA PRO A 176 4.29 4.33 -5.24
C PRO A 176 5.62 4.12 -5.97
N THR A 177 6.02 5.03 -6.86
CA THR A 177 7.31 4.99 -7.56
C THR A 177 8.48 5.50 -6.71
N LYS A 178 8.18 6.24 -5.64
CA LYS A 178 9.17 6.93 -4.78
C LYS A 178 9.11 6.48 -3.32
N ASN A 179 7.94 6.07 -2.84
CA ASN A 179 7.67 5.89 -1.43
C ASN A 179 8.55 4.81 -0.77
N ILE A 180 8.94 3.77 -1.50
CA ILE A 180 9.85 2.72 -1.01
C ILE A 180 11.24 3.26 -0.65
N PHE A 181 11.60 4.47 -1.06
CA PHE A 181 12.86 5.14 -0.69
C PHE A 181 12.71 6.02 0.56
N ASN A 182 11.49 6.18 1.08
CA ASN A 182 11.19 6.92 2.29
C ASN A 182 11.31 6.00 3.52
N ALA A 183 11.99 6.44 4.58
CA ALA A 183 12.08 5.65 5.81
C ALA A 183 10.70 5.40 6.46
N ARG A 184 9.74 6.34 6.33
CA ARG A 184 8.38 6.22 6.89
C ARG A 184 7.56 5.11 6.22
N PHE A 185 7.83 4.81 4.95
CA PHE A 185 7.25 3.65 4.28
C PHE A 185 7.56 2.38 5.07
N TRP A 186 8.85 2.14 5.33
CA TRP A 186 9.30 0.95 6.06
C TRP A 186 8.83 0.96 7.51
N ARG A 187 8.71 2.13 8.14
CA ARG A 187 8.16 2.23 9.50
C ARG A 187 6.68 1.85 9.57
N LEU A 188 5.89 2.33 8.61
CA LEU A 188 4.48 1.99 8.47
C LEU A 188 4.31 0.48 8.21
N HIS A 189 5.00 -0.06 7.22
CA HIS A 189 4.82 -1.46 6.86
C HIS A 189 5.39 -2.42 7.91
N GLY A 190 6.47 -2.05 8.62
CA GLY A 190 6.94 -2.82 9.77
C GLY A 190 5.96 -2.86 10.94
N TRP A 191 5.26 -1.74 11.19
CA TRP A 191 4.15 -1.71 12.16
C TRP A 191 3.02 -2.64 11.71
N ILE A 192 2.52 -2.50 10.48
CA ILE A 192 1.44 -3.36 9.94
C ILE A 192 1.84 -4.84 10.05
N ASP A 193 3.06 -5.18 9.66
CA ASP A 193 3.60 -6.54 9.71
C ASP A 193 3.65 -7.11 11.13
N THR A 194 4.05 -6.28 12.10
CA THR A 194 4.04 -6.65 13.52
C THR A 194 2.61 -6.90 14.02
N GLN A 195 1.65 -6.04 13.66
CA GLN A 195 0.26 -6.22 14.08
C GLN A 195 -0.38 -7.44 13.41
N TRP A 196 -0.05 -7.71 12.14
CA TRP A 196 -0.50 -8.94 11.48
C TRP A 196 0.05 -10.20 12.15
N SER A 197 1.33 -10.20 12.55
CA SER A 197 1.91 -11.31 13.31
C SER A 197 1.21 -11.52 14.66
N ARG A 198 0.88 -10.43 15.37
CA ARG A 198 0.11 -10.48 16.62
C ARG A 198 -1.30 -11.02 16.39
N PHE A 199 -1.97 -10.58 15.33
CA PHE A 199 -3.28 -11.09 14.93
C PHE A 199 -3.23 -12.61 14.69
N ARG A 200 -2.25 -13.09 13.92
CA ARG A 200 -2.07 -14.53 13.66
C ARG A 200 -1.90 -15.32 14.95
N ILE A 201 -1.01 -14.87 15.84
CA ILE A 201 -0.79 -15.52 17.14
C ILE A 201 -2.07 -15.53 17.99
N ALA A 202 -2.77 -14.39 18.09
CA ALA A 202 -3.99 -14.25 18.88
C ALA A 202 -5.15 -15.11 18.36
N THR A 203 -5.14 -15.46 17.08
CA THR A 203 -6.16 -16.29 16.42
C THR A 203 -5.73 -17.74 16.24
N GLY A 204 -4.57 -18.13 16.80
CA GLY A 204 -4.07 -19.51 16.75
C GLY A 204 -3.50 -19.93 15.39
N LEU A 205 -3.20 -18.99 14.49
CA LEU A 205 -2.54 -19.23 13.22
C LEU A 205 -1.03 -19.33 13.39
N SER A 206 -0.36 -20.12 12.54
CA SER A 206 1.07 -20.41 12.67
C SER A 206 1.86 -19.97 11.45
N ASP A 207 3.01 -19.33 11.62
CA ASP A 207 3.89 -19.01 10.49
C ASP A 207 4.46 -20.25 9.77
N ALA A 208 4.24 -21.45 10.33
CA ALA A 208 4.51 -22.73 9.69
C ALA A 208 3.40 -23.16 8.70
N ASP A 209 2.24 -22.50 8.68
CA ASP A 209 1.12 -22.84 7.82
C ASP A 209 1.54 -22.81 6.34
N ALA A 210 1.29 -23.90 5.62
CA ALA A 210 1.74 -24.06 4.24
C ALA A 210 1.15 -22.98 3.31
N ALA A 211 -0.11 -22.62 3.51
CA ALA A 211 -0.79 -21.58 2.73
C ALA A 211 -0.16 -20.19 2.96
N TYR A 212 0.17 -19.87 4.22
CA TYR A 212 0.84 -18.62 4.57
C TYR A 212 2.24 -18.54 3.96
N LYS A 213 3.05 -19.61 4.06
CA LYS A 213 4.37 -19.67 3.42
C LYS A 213 4.28 -19.51 1.90
N ALA A 214 3.34 -20.23 1.27
CA ALA A 214 3.14 -20.17 -0.17
C ALA A 214 2.72 -18.77 -0.65
N LEU A 215 1.90 -18.05 0.13
CA LEU A 215 1.54 -16.65 -0.13
C LEU A 215 2.80 -15.76 -0.16
N ILE A 216 3.62 -15.82 0.89
CA ILE A 216 4.83 -14.98 0.99
C ILE A 216 5.83 -15.35 -0.10
N ASP A 217 6.10 -16.64 -0.31
CA ASP A 217 7.05 -17.10 -1.33
C ASP A 217 6.61 -16.68 -2.74
N ARG A 218 5.32 -16.76 -3.05
CA ARG A 218 4.78 -16.26 -4.33
C ARG A 218 5.07 -14.78 -4.54
N HIS A 219 4.85 -13.93 -3.54
CA HIS A 219 5.14 -12.50 -3.67
C HIS A 219 6.66 -12.21 -3.72
N LYS A 220 7.47 -12.98 -2.99
CA LYS A 220 8.94 -12.88 -3.11
C LYS A 220 9.38 -13.19 -4.54
N ASP A 221 8.82 -14.24 -5.14
CA ASP A 221 9.15 -14.63 -6.50
C ASP A 221 8.72 -13.57 -7.51
N LEU A 222 7.53 -12.98 -7.36
CA LEU A 222 7.09 -11.84 -8.17
C LEU A 222 8.02 -10.61 -8.05
N MET A 223 8.55 -10.35 -6.85
CA MET A 223 9.48 -9.23 -6.61
C MET A 223 10.92 -9.50 -7.04
N ARG A 224 11.32 -10.77 -7.16
CA ARG A 224 12.64 -11.20 -7.65
C ARG A 224 12.68 -11.25 -9.18
N HIS A 225 11.59 -11.69 -9.80
CA HIS A 225 11.50 -11.82 -11.24
C HIS A 225 10.94 -10.54 -11.83
N VAL A 226 11.82 -9.72 -12.40
CA VAL A 226 11.41 -8.66 -13.32
C VAL A 226 10.70 -9.33 -14.49
N HIS A 227 9.37 -9.28 -14.54
CA HIS A 227 8.64 -9.72 -15.72
C HIS A 227 9.24 -8.98 -16.93
N PRO A 228 9.74 -9.67 -17.97
CA PRO A 228 10.47 -9.05 -19.07
C PRO A 228 9.64 -8.09 -19.95
N HIS A 229 8.41 -7.73 -19.57
CA HIS A 229 7.47 -7.03 -20.44
C HIS A 229 7.58 -5.50 -20.47
N ALA A 230 8.51 -4.85 -19.75
CA ALA A 230 8.63 -3.39 -19.84
C ALA A 230 10.06 -2.85 -19.63
N HIS A 231 10.99 -3.25 -20.49
CA HIS A 231 12.21 -2.47 -20.70
C HIS A 231 12.25 -1.90 -22.12
N ARG A 232 11.49 -0.82 -22.32
CA ARG A 232 12.00 0.28 -23.14
C ARG A 232 12.34 1.43 -22.20
N PRO A 233 13.62 1.78 -22.02
CA PRO A 233 13.98 3.02 -21.35
C PRO A 233 13.59 4.18 -22.26
N GLN A 234 12.34 4.63 -22.15
CA GLN A 234 12.02 5.96 -22.64
C GLN A 234 12.33 6.94 -21.51
N THR A 235 13.39 7.71 -21.72
CA THR A 235 13.61 8.98 -21.05
C THR A 235 12.37 9.85 -21.26
N PHE A 236 11.42 9.80 -20.33
CA PHE A 236 10.22 10.61 -20.37
C PHE A 236 10.52 12.00 -19.82
N SER A 237 10.20 13.01 -20.62
CA SER A 237 10.38 14.44 -20.33
C SER A 237 9.79 14.83 -18.97
N LEU A 238 10.57 15.62 -18.22
CA LEU A 238 10.27 16.18 -16.90
C LEU A 238 8.94 16.98 -16.84
N GLU A 239 8.40 17.42 -17.97
CA GLU A 239 7.13 18.18 -18.04
C GLU A 239 5.87 17.30 -17.86
N ARG A 240 5.94 15.99 -18.14
CA ARG A 240 4.80 15.06 -17.87
C ARG A 240 4.72 14.60 -16.41
N THR A 241 5.82 14.70 -15.66
CA THR A 241 5.91 14.29 -14.26
C THR A 241 5.05 15.14 -13.33
N GLY A 242 4.87 16.43 -13.62
CA GLY A 242 4.08 17.35 -12.78
C GLY A 242 2.58 17.03 -12.74
N ARG A 243 1.98 16.61 -13.87
CA ARG A 243 0.56 16.19 -13.91
C ARG A 243 0.36 14.76 -13.39
N ARG A 244 1.32 13.87 -13.67
CA ARG A 244 1.39 12.50 -13.13
C ARG A 244 1.43 12.47 -11.60
N LEU A 245 2.15 13.42 -10.98
CA LEU A 245 2.20 13.59 -9.53
C LEU A 245 0.81 13.89 -8.93
N ALA A 246 -0.01 14.73 -9.58
CA ALA A 246 -1.36 15.02 -9.10
C ALA A 246 -2.33 13.83 -9.23
N ALA A 247 -2.17 12.98 -10.24
CA ALA A 247 -2.97 11.76 -10.45
C ALA A 247 -2.59 10.64 -9.46
N LEU A 248 -1.30 10.40 -9.25
CA LEU A 248 -0.81 9.47 -8.23
C LEU A 248 -0.95 10.03 -6.80
N GLN A 249 -1.01 11.34 -6.58
CA GLN A 249 -1.42 11.88 -5.27
C GLN A 249 -2.89 11.55 -4.95
N ARG A 250 -3.75 11.47 -5.97
CA ARG A 250 -5.11 10.92 -5.84
C ARG A 250 -5.15 9.40 -5.71
N PHE A 251 -4.03 8.71 -5.88
CA PHE A 251 -3.88 7.29 -5.50
C PHE A 251 -4.29 7.07 -4.05
N PHE A 252 -4.10 8.06 -3.18
CA PHE A 252 -4.49 7.97 -1.78
C PHE A 252 -5.52 9.04 -1.36
N ALA A 253 -5.71 10.14 -2.10
CA ALA A 253 -6.54 11.28 -1.69
C ALA A 253 -8.08 11.12 -1.83
N ASP A 254 -8.60 9.99 -2.34
CA ASP A 254 -10.05 9.76 -2.44
C ASP A 254 -10.68 9.18 -1.15
N ILE A 255 -10.03 9.38 0.01
CA ILE A 255 -10.70 9.34 1.30
C ILE A 255 -11.31 10.74 1.49
N PRO A 256 -12.65 10.88 1.60
CA PRO A 256 -13.26 12.18 1.85
C PRO A 256 -12.64 12.77 3.13
N ARG A 257 -12.20 14.03 3.03
CA ARG A 257 -11.88 14.86 4.20
C ARG A 257 -13.14 15.14 5.01
#